data_AF-A0A447TSY5-F1
#
_entry.id   AF-A0A447TSY5-F1
#
_cell.length_a   1.000
_cell.length_b   1.000
_cell.length_c   1.000
_cell.angle_alpha   90.00
_cell.angle_beta   90.00
_cell.angle_gamma   90.00
#
_symmetry.space_group_name_H-M   'P 1'
#
loop_
_entity.id
_entity.type
_entity.pdbx_description
1 polymer ?
#
loop_
_entity_poly.entity_id
_entity_poly.type
_entity_poly.pdbx_seq_one_letter_code
_entity_poly.pdbx_strand_id
1 'polypeptide(L)'
;MFAFDDIIPQAASHFDFADQTLIMSFPQAAMKQTARGTVPESQWDEGVNALLVDYNFSGSNASYDAHDSETSYNSDSYYLNLRSGMNLGAWRLRNYSTWTRNDGNNTWDNIGTSLSRAIVPLKITADVGGIPPLPVIFLTAFRCAVCS
;
A
#
# COMPACT_ATOMS: atom_id res chain seq x y z
N MET A 1 10.62 -51.68 5.21
CA MET A 1 11.32 -50.40 4.95
C MET A 1 10.64 -49.82 3.72
N PHE A 2 9.73 -48.86 3.91
CA PHE A 2 8.98 -48.27 2.78
C PHE A 2 9.95 -47.36 2.02
N ALA A 3 10.16 -47.64 0.74
CA ALA A 3 10.98 -46.80 -0.11
C ALA A 3 10.22 -45.49 -0.36
N PHE A 4 10.93 -44.36 -0.31
CA PHE A 4 10.35 -43.03 -0.54
C PHE A 4 9.64 -42.89 -1.91
N ASP A 5 10.04 -43.74 -2.87
CA ASP A 5 9.49 -43.83 -4.23
C ASP A 5 8.01 -44.30 -4.27
N ASP A 6 7.57 -45.11 -3.30
CA ASP A 6 6.18 -45.62 -3.24
C ASP A 6 5.16 -44.55 -2.85
N ILE A 7 5.60 -43.45 -2.24
CA ILE A 7 4.73 -42.37 -1.74
C ILE A 7 4.72 -41.18 -2.71
N ILE A 8 5.85 -40.90 -3.37
CA ILE A 8 5.98 -39.83 -4.36
C ILE A 8 6.74 -40.40 -5.57
N PRO A 9 6.07 -40.61 -6.72
CA PRO A 9 6.73 -41.17 -7.89
C PRO A 9 7.89 -40.26 -8.32
N GLN A 10 9.08 -40.84 -8.57
CA GLN A 10 10.33 -40.14 -8.90
C GLN A 10 11.03 -39.37 -7.75
N ALA A 11 10.66 -39.60 -6.49
CA ALA A 11 11.42 -39.07 -5.35
C ALA A 11 12.53 -40.05 -4.94
N ALA A 12 13.78 -39.60 -4.89
CA ALA A 12 14.92 -40.41 -4.46
C ALA A 12 15.58 -39.85 -3.19
N SER A 13 16.05 -40.73 -2.32
CA SER A 13 16.81 -40.38 -1.12
C SER A 13 18.13 -41.15 -1.09
N HIS A 14 19.25 -40.43 -1.02
CA HIS A 14 20.59 -41.00 -0.91
C HIS A 14 21.27 -40.43 0.33
N PHE A 15 21.75 -41.31 1.20
CA PHE A 15 22.47 -40.91 2.40
C PHE A 15 23.96 -41.21 2.23
N ASP A 16 24.76 -40.16 2.28
CA ASP A 16 26.22 -40.28 2.29
C ASP A 16 26.71 -40.37 3.75
N PHE A 17 27.23 -41.54 4.12
CA PHE A 17 27.74 -41.80 5.46
C PHE A 17 29.11 -41.15 5.72
N ALA A 18 29.90 -40.87 4.69
CA ALA A 18 31.23 -40.27 4.83
C ALA A 18 31.12 -38.77 5.16
N ASP A 19 30.18 -38.09 4.50
CA ASP A 19 29.93 -36.65 4.67
C ASP A 19 28.69 -36.33 5.53
N GLN A 20 28.07 -37.36 6.13
CA GLN A 20 26.82 -37.27 6.93
C GLN A 20 25.71 -36.46 6.25
N THR A 21 25.63 -36.52 4.93
CA THR A 21 24.73 -35.68 4.14
C THR A 21 23.59 -36.52 3.56
N LEU A 22 22.36 -36.07 3.82
CA LEU A 22 21.15 -36.65 3.25
C LEU A 22 20.73 -35.85 2.02
N ILE A 23 20.86 -36.46 0.84
CA ILE A 23 20.43 -35.89 -0.44
C ILE A 23 19.03 -36.41 -0.74
N MET A 24 18.07 -35.50 -0.86
CA MET A 24 16.68 -35.82 -1.22
C MET A 24 16.31 -35.09 -2.52
N SER A 25 15.80 -35.83 -3.51
CA SER A 25 15.29 -35.27 -4.76
C SER A 25 13.77 -35.44 -4.82
N PHE A 26 13.08 -34.38 -5.23
CA PHE A 26 11.63 -34.38 -5.41
C PHE A 26 11.29 -33.82 -6.80
N PRO A 27 10.34 -34.42 -7.55
CA PRO A 27 9.92 -33.86 -8.82
C PRO A 27 9.18 -32.54 -8.58
N GLN A 28 9.50 -31.53 -9.39
CA GLN A 28 8.94 -30.19 -9.28
C GLN A 28 7.40 -30.17 -9.38
N ALA A 29 6.80 -31.16 -10.05
CA ALA A 29 5.35 -31.33 -10.19
C ALA A 29 4.65 -31.79 -8.89
N ALA A 30 5.37 -32.49 -8.00
CA ALA A 30 4.84 -32.90 -6.69
C ALA A 30 5.05 -31.83 -5.61
N MET A 31 5.85 -30.80 -5.91
CA MET A 31 6.07 -29.68 -5.01
C MET A 31 4.96 -28.63 -5.18
N LYS A 32 4.43 -28.14 -4.06
CA LYS A 32 3.53 -26.97 -4.06
C LYS A 32 4.32 -25.77 -4.59
N GLN A 33 4.11 -25.44 -5.86
CA GLN A 33 4.74 -24.32 -6.57
C GLN A 33 4.44 -23.03 -5.82
N THR A 34 5.35 -22.68 -4.93
CA THR A 34 5.31 -21.44 -4.19
C THR A 34 6.33 -20.55 -4.87
N ALA A 35 5.87 -19.49 -5.52
CA ALA A 35 6.77 -18.54 -6.19
C ALA A 35 7.86 -18.09 -5.19
N ARG A 36 9.11 -18.01 -5.66
CA ARG A 36 10.22 -17.55 -4.81
C ARG A 36 9.89 -16.16 -4.24
N GLY A 37 9.82 -16.06 -2.91
CA GLY A 37 9.52 -14.82 -2.19
C GLY A 37 8.06 -14.66 -1.73
N THR A 38 7.21 -15.69 -1.85
CA THR A 38 5.88 -15.67 -1.22
C THR A 38 6.01 -15.76 0.30
N VAL A 39 5.59 -14.71 1.00
CA VAL A 39 5.51 -14.69 2.47
C VAL A 39 4.25 -15.46 2.89
N PRO A 40 4.36 -16.45 3.81
CA PRO A 40 3.19 -17.17 4.29
C PRO A 40 2.19 -16.22 4.95
N GLU A 41 0.90 -16.48 4.76
CA GLU A 41 -0.22 -15.64 5.22
C GLU A 41 -0.21 -15.43 6.75
N SER A 42 0.36 -16.36 7.52
CA SER A 42 0.53 -16.25 8.98
C SER A 42 1.56 -15.22 9.43
N GLN A 43 2.42 -14.73 8.53
CA GLN A 43 3.42 -13.68 8.81
C GLN A 43 2.95 -12.30 8.37
N TRP A 44 1.72 -12.17 7.86
CA TRP A 44 1.20 -10.88 7.44
C TRP A 44 0.73 -10.10 8.67
N ASP A 45 1.39 -8.97 8.93
CA ASP A 45 1.00 -8.05 9.98
C ASP A 45 -0.06 -7.07 9.44
N GLU A 46 -1.16 -6.90 10.16
CA GLU A 46 -2.18 -5.91 9.83
C GLU A 46 -1.70 -4.47 10.07
N GLY A 47 -0.61 -4.32 10.84
CA GLY A 47 -0.01 -3.08 11.27
C GLY A 47 -0.54 -2.65 12.64
N VAL A 48 -0.08 -1.47 13.08
CA VAL A 48 -0.51 -0.88 14.34
C VAL A 48 -1.71 0.04 14.17
N ASN A 49 -2.53 0.09 15.22
CA ASN A 49 -3.61 1.07 15.31
C ASN A 49 -3.01 2.47 15.41
N ALA A 50 -3.33 3.35 14.46
CA ALA A 50 -2.74 4.67 14.38
C ALA A 50 -3.68 5.67 13.71
N LEU A 51 -3.58 6.93 14.16
CA LEU A 51 -4.15 8.07 13.46
C LEU A 51 -3.07 8.74 12.64
N LEU A 52 -3.41 9.13 11.42
CA LEU A 52 -2.50 9.71 10.44
C LEU A 52 -3.10 11.03 9.97
N VAL A 53 -2.27 12.07 9.95
CA VAL A 53 -2.64 13.38 9.41
C VAL A 53 -1.44 13.92 8.66
N ASP A 54 -1.63 14.13 7.37
CA ASP A 54 -0.67 14.77 6.48
C ASP A 54 -1.28 16.10 6.02
N TYR A 55 -0.52 17.17 6.13
CA TYR A 55 -0.94 18.50 5.70
C TYR A 55 0.12 19.10 4.77
N ASN A 56 -0.34 19.82 3.75
CA ASN A 56 0.53 20.62 2.90
C ASN A 56 -0.12 21.99 2.69
N PHE A 57 0.57 23.05 3.07
CA PHE A 57 0.09 24.41 2.99
C PHE A 57 0.99 25.23 2.08
N SER A 58 0.40 25.93 1.11
CA SER A 58 1.09 26.84 0.20
C SER A 58 0.34 28.15 0.07
N GLY A 59 1.08 29.27 0.03
CA GLY A 59 0.52 30.60 -0.19
C GLY A 59 1.34 31.36 -1.23
N SER A 60 0.67 32.19 -2.02
CA SER A 60 1.27 33.06 -3.01
C SER A 60 0.59 34.42 -3.02
N ASN A 61 1.39 35.48 -3.06
CA ASN A 61 0.92 36.84 -3.20
C ASN A 61 1.41 37.36 -4.57
N ALA A 62 0.49 37.83 -5.40
CA ALA A 62 0.80 38.46 -6.68
C ALA A 62 0.45 39.95 -6.59
N SER A 63 1.45 40.81 -6.76
CA SER A 63 1.27 42.26 -6.89
C SER A 63 1.50 42.65 -8.35
N TYR A 64 0.57 43.43 -8.92
CA TYR A 64 0.70 43.98 -10.26
C TYR A 64 0.75 45.50 -10.18
N ASP A 65 1.93 46.07 -10.45
CA ASP A 65 2.12 47.51 -10.59
C ASP A 65 1.94 47.92 -12.05
N ALA A 66 0.77 48.47 -12.37
CA ALA A 66 0.51 49.07 -13.67
C ALA A 66 1.07 50.50 -13.69
N HIS A 67 2.12 50.73 -14.48
CA HIS A 67 2.83 52.01 -14.54
C HIS A 67 2.00 53.19 -15.10
N ASP A 68 0.77 52.94 -15.58
CA ASP A 68 -0.06 53.92 -16.31
C ASP A 68 -1.57 53.89 -15.94
N SER A 69 -1.96 53.15 -14.89
CA SER A 69 -3.36 53.07 -14.45
C SER A 69 -3.47 53.03 -12.92
N GLU A 70 -4.38 53.83 -12.36
CA GLU A 70 -4.66 54.07 -10.94
C GLU A 70 -5.20 52.85 -10.16
N THR A 71 -4.92 51.63 -10.63
CA THR A 71 -5.45 50.37 -10.06
C THR A 71 -4.30 49.40 -9.85
N SER A 72 -3.65 49.51 -8.69
CA SER A 72 -2.76 48.46 -8.16
C SER A 72 -3.63 47.29 -7.70
N TYR A 73 -3.38 46.09 -8.24
CA TYR A 73 -4.08 44.87 -7.85
C TYR A 73 -3.13 43.96 -7.08
N ASN A 74 -3.48 43.66 -5.83
CA ASN A 74 -2.84 42.63 -5.01
C ASN A 74 -3.79 41.43 -4.93
N SER A 75 -3.30 40.25 -5.33
CA SER A 75 -4.03 39.00 -5.24
C SER A 75 -3.33 38.04 -4.28
N ASP A 76 -4.08 37.55 -3.30
CA ASP A 76 -3.60 36.64 -2.27
C ASP A 76 -4.28 35.28 -2.42
N SER A 77 -3.48 34.24 -2.71
CA SER A 77 -3.94 32.86 -2.85
C SER A 77 -3.31 31.98 -1.78
N TYR A 78 -4.14 31.26 -1.03
CA TYR A 78 -3.73 30.24 -0.07
C TYR A 78 -4.37 28.90 -0.41
N TYR A 79 -3.63 27.83 -0.21
CA TYR A 79 -4.06 26.47 -0.50
C TYR A 79 -3.57 25.54 0.61
N LEU A 80 -4.47 24.72 1.15
CA LEU A 80 -4.20 23.71 2.15
C LEU A 80 -4.72 22.36 1.66
N ASN A 81 -3.81 21.41 1.54
CA ASN A 81 -4.10 20.01 1.34
C ASN A 81 -4.15 19.32 2.71
N LEU A 82 -5.26 18.66 3.04
CA LEU A 82 -5.38 17.90 4.27
C LEU A 82 -5.75 16.45 3.94
N ARG A 83 -4.89 15.52 4.32
CA ARG A 83 -5.11 14.09 4.21
C ARG A 83 -5.13 13.51 5.61
N SER A 84 -6.28 13.00 6.01
CA SER A 84 -6.41 12.31 7.29
C SER A 84 -6.63 10.82 7.06
N GLY A 85 -6.24 10.03 8.03
CA GLY A 85 -6.40 8.59 7.95
C GLY A 85 -6.37 7.93 9.32
N MET A 86 -6.89 6.71 9.34
CA MET A 86 -6.93 5.89 10.53
C MET A 86 -6.70 4.44 10.12
N ASN A 87 -5.79 3.79 10.82
CA ASN A 87 -5.53 2.37 10.70
C ASN A 87 -6.07 1.69 11.97
N LEU A 88 -6.94 0.70 11.81
CA LEU A 88 -7.47 -0.13 12.89
C LEU A 88 -7.45 -1.60 12.45
N GLY A 89 -6.39 -2.33 12.83
CA GLY A 89 -6.09 -3.66 12.29
C GLY A 89 -6.11 -3.65 10.75
N ALA A 90 -6.87 -4.57 10.15
CA ALA A 90 -7.02 -4.65 8.69
C ALA A 90 -7.71 -3.44 8.03
N TRP A 91 -8.41 -2.58 8.79
CA TRP A 91 -9.16 -1.45 8.25
C TRP A 91 -8.28 -0.21 8.07
N ARG A 92 -8.43 0.44 6.93
CA ARG A 92 -7.72 1.66 6.55
C ARG A 92 -8.74 2.69 6.06
N LEU A 93 -9.02 3.67 6.90
CA LEU A 93 -9.84 4.84 6.55
C LEU A 93 -8.93 5.96 6.03
N ARG A 94 -9.32 6.59 4.94
CA ARG A 94 -8.63 7.74 4.34
C ARG A 94 -9.65 8.82 4.00
N ASN A 95 -9.35 10.06 4.35
CA ASN A 95 -10.11 11.23 3.94
C ASN A 95 -9.17 12.25 3.31
N TYR A 96 -9.62 12.83 2.20
CA TYR A 96 -8.87 13.83 1.47
C TYR A 96 -9.72 15.08 1.27
N SER A 97 -9.26 16.19 1.82
CA SER A 97 -9.91 17.49 1.73
C SER A 97 -8.91 18.56 1.32
N THR A 98 -9.37 19.56 0.61
CA THR A 98 -8.58 20.73 0.22
C THR A 98 -9.31 22.00 0.60
N TRP A 99 -8.57 22.97 1.10
CA TRP A 99 -9.07 24.30 1.38
C TRP A 99 -8.31 25.30 0.53
N THR A 100 -9.04 26.17 -0.15
CA THR A 100 -8.47 27.21 -0.99
C THR A 100 -9.05 28.55 -0.58
N ARG A 101 -8.20 29.57 -0.52
CA ARG A 101 -8.61 30.96 -0.32
C ARG A 101 -8.00 31.81 -1.41
N ASN A 102 -8.83 32.48 -2.20
CA ASN A 102 -8.39 33.42 -3.23
C ASN A 102 -9.09 34.76 -3.01
N ASP A 103 -8.34 35.83 -2.77
CA ASP A 103 -8.85 37.21 -2.67
C ASP A 103 -10.06 37.35 -1.71
N GLY A 104 -10.02 36.58 -0.61
CA GLY A 104 -11.07 36.56 0.42
C GLY A 104 -12.19 35.55 0.19
N ASN A 105 -12.30 34.92 -0.98
CA ASN A 105 -13.21 33.80 -1.20
C ASN A 105 -12.60 32.52 -0.63
N ASN A 106 -13.32 31.85 0.27
CA ASN A 106 -12.87 30.62 0.93
C ASN A 106 -13.70 29.44 0.41
N THR A 107 -13.05 28.44 -0.17
CA THR A 107 -13.69 27.18 -0.56
C THR A 107 -13.08 26.01 0.21
N TRP A 108 -13.95 25.12 0.70
CA TRP A 108 -13.55 23.86 1.30
C TRP A 108 -14.13 22.74 0.46
N ASP A 109 -13.26 21.97 -0.17
CA ASP A 109 -13.61 20.90 -1.09
C ASP A 109 -13.21 19.57 -0.49
N ASN A 110 -14.20 18.73 -0.17
CA ASN A 110 -13.95 17.34 0.23
C ASN A 110 -13.82 16.50 -1.04
N ILE A 111 -12.59 16.09 -1.36
CA ILE A 111 -12.29 15.30 -2.55
C ILE A 111 -12.83 13.89 -2.40
N GLY A 112 -12.78 13.35 -1.19
CA GLY A 112 -13.45 12.09 -0.90
C GLY A 112 -13.03 11.47 0.42
N THR A 113 -13.77 10.42 0.76
CA THR A 113 -13.46 9.53 1.88
C THR A 113 -13.53 8.11 1.35
N SER A 114 -12.54 7.29 1.70
CA SER A 114 -12.50 5.87 1.37
C SER A 114 -12.16 5.02 2.58
N LEU A 115 -12.73 3.83 2.60
CA LEU A 115 -12.48 2.80 3.59
C LEU A 115 -12.05 1.54 2.84
N SER A 116 -10.88 1.03 3.19
CA SER A 116 -10.34 -0.19 2.60
C SER A 116 -10.05 -1.25 3.65
N ARG A 117 -10.17 -2.51 3.26
CA ARG A 117 -9.85 -3.67 4.10
C ARG A 117 -9.29 -4.81 3.26
N ALA A 118 -8.15 -5.36 3.68
CA ALA A 118 -7.62 -6.59 3.11
C ALA A 118 -8.30 -7.81 3.72
N ILE A 119 -8.68 -8.78 2.88
CA ILE A 119 -9.25 -10.07 3.29
C ILE A 119 -8.25 -11.16 2.90
N VAL A 120 -7.42 -11.56 3.87
CA VAL A 120 -6.34 -12.55 3.73
C VAL A 120 -6.79 -13.87 3.08
N PRO A 121 -7.85 -14.57 3.54
CA PRO A 121 -8.20 -15.88 2.99
C PRO A 121 -8.63 -15.84 1.52
N LEU A 122 -9.13 -14.68 1.06
CA LEU A 122 -9.58 -14.49 -0.31
C LEU A 122 -8.53 -13.81 -1.19
N LYS A 123 -7.42 -13.33 -0.60
CA LYS A 123 -6.37 -12.55 -1.30
C LYS A 123 -6.92 -11.34 -2.05
N ILE A 124 -7.98 -10.74 -1.52
CA ILE A 124 -8.63 -9.55 -2.10
C ILE A 124 -8.52 -8.35 -1.16
N THR A 125 -8.63 -7.16 -1.73
CA THR A 125 -8.84 -5.91 -0.98
C THR A 125 -10.21 -5.36 -1.34
N ALA A 126 -11.05 -5.15 -0.34
CA ALA A 126 -12.31 -4.45 -0.48
C ALA A 126 -12.09 -2.95 -0.27
N ASP A 127 -12.62 -2.11 -1.15
CA ASP A 127 -12.57 -0.66 -1.06
C ASP A 127 -13.98 -0.09 -1.26
N VAL A 128 -14.34 0.90 -0.45
CA VAL A 128 -15.61 1.63 -0.56
C VAL A 128 -15.34 3.11 -0.32
N GLY A 129 -15.77 3.97 -1.24
CA GLY A 129 -15.61 5.41 -1.08
C GLY A 129 -15.59 6.21 -2.37
N GLY A 130 -15.32 7.51 -2.21
CA GLY A 130 -15.25 8.47 -3.31
C GLY A 130 -13.85 8.66 -3.90
N ILE A 131 -12.80 8.12 -3.26
CA ILE A 131 -11.43 8.20 -3.77
C ILE A 131 -11.14 6.90 -4.52
N PRO A 132 -10.95 6.92 -5.85
CA PRO A 132 -10.54 5.72 -6.55
C PRO A 132 -9.18 5.28 -6.01
N PRO A 133 -8.98 3.96 -5.75
CA PRO A 133 -7.65 3.47 -5.45
C PRO A 133 -6.72 3.87 -6.60
N LEU A 134 -5.48 4.27 -6.27
CA LEU A 134 -4.48 4.57 -7.29
C LEU A 134 -4.47 3.42 -8.32
N PRO A 135 -4.31 3.69 -9.62
CA PRO A 135 -4.20 2.67 -10.65
C PRO A 135 -2.88 1.93 -10.47
N VAL A 136 -2.83 1.09 -9.44
CA VAL A 136 -1.83 0.06 -9.24
C VAL A 136 -2.60 -1.21 -9.56
N ILE A 137 -2.36 -1.72 -10.76
CA ILE A 137 -2.59 -3.13 -11.14
C ILE A 137 -2.37 -3.97 -9.88
N PHE A 138 -3.29 -4.89 -9.56
CA PHE A 138 -3.23 -5.88 -8.47
C PHE A 138 -1.85 -6.59 -8.38
N LEU A 139 -0.86 -5.87 -7.89
CA LEU A 139 0.56 -6.21 -7.89
C LEU A 139 1.25 -5.48 -6.74
N THR A 140 0.52 -5.18 -5.67
CA THR A 140 1.08 -5.51 -4.35
C THR A 140 1.06 -7.02 -4.22
N ALA A 141 2.00 -7.68 -4.90
CA ALA A 141 2.62 -8.83 -4.30
C ALA A 141 3.01 -8.38 -2.89
N PHE A 142 2.57 -9.10 -1.87
CA PHE A 142 2.86 -8.90 -0.45
C PHE A 142 4.37 -9.07 -0.21
N ARG A 143 5.16 -8.14 -0.75
CA ARG A 143 6.60 -8.00 -0.57
C ARG A 143 6.82 -6.82 0.35
N CYS A 144 6.66 -7.07 1.65
CA CYS A 144 7.65 -6.66 2.63
C CYS A 144 7.23 -7.22 3.99
N ALA A 145 7.88 -8.30 4.43
CA ALA A 145 8.14 -8.48 5.85
C ALA A 145 9.56 -7.96 6.05
N VAL A 146 9.69 -6.84 6.75
CA VAL A 146 10.95 -6.34 7.34
C VAL A 146 12.09 -6.13 6.32
N CYS A 147 12.26 -4.90 5.83
CA CYS A 147 13.61 -4.45 5.49
C CYS A 147 14.25 -3.98 6.81
N SER A 148 15.28 -4.73 7.21
CA SER A 148 16.27 -4.45 8.25
C SER A 148 16.83 -3.03 8.19
#